data_AF-A0A6G1ITT5-F1
#
_entry.id   AF-A0A6G1ITT5-F1
#
_cell.length_a   1.000
_cell.length_b   1.000
_cell.length_c   1.000
_cell.angle_alpha   90.00
_cell.angle_beta   90.00
_cell.angle_gamma   90.00
#
_symmetry.space_group_name_H-M   'P 1'
#
loop_
_entity.id
_entity.type
_entity.pdbx_description
1 polymer ?
#
loop_
_entity_poly.entity_id
_entity_poly.type
_entity_poly.pdbx_seq_one_letter_code
_entity_poly.pdbx_strand_id
1 'polypeptide(L)'
;MADRAAVTPEEVTQRTSWTFFIVKAAVAIITAPYRRTFKLYTWQPLREFRAAEGNRKLMTALARDFKTDKYAELQSVQVAASFCAGATLATLPWSRSQNGYWVADALWFSSLSCSIWAVITSIQTKSILDDLPSKEAMISSLPESEVQRMQRTILRYRKTPGISHWIMIFIWQFPSMTMSYAWATFLAGLTVYICNPFIRDAPWGIRHKVCTIAPTSPCCSRGCLPDTWPRTCTASVFYSEQIR
;
A
#
# COMPACT_ATOMS: atom_id res chain seq x y z
N MET A 1 40.46 -0.11 35.87
CA MET A 1 41.18 -0.39 34.61
C MET A 1 40.14 -0.77 33.57
N ALA A 2 39.74 0.18 32.74
CA ALA A 2 38.74 -0.03 31.69
C ALA A 2 39.47 0.10 30.36
N ASP A 3 39.57 -1.01 29.64
CA ASP A 3 40.20 -1.09 28.33
C ASP A 3 39.23 -0.49 27.29
N ARG A 4 39.52 0.72 26.81
CA ARG A 4 38.78 1.32 25.70
C ARG A 4 39.32 0.72 24.40
N ALA A 5 38.65 -0.33 23.93
CA ALA A 5 38.90 -0.91 22.61
C ALA A 5 38.83 0.19 21.54
N ALA A 6 39.94 0.40 20.83
CA ALA A 6 40.07 1.35 19.75
C ALA A 6 39.25 0.85 18.54
N VAL A 7 38.18 1.55 18.21
CA VAL A 7 37.37 1.29 17.01
C VAL A 7 38.23 1.61 15.79
N THR A 8 38.47 0.61 14.94
CA THR A 8 39.29 0.78 13.73
C THR A 8 38.47 1.46 12.60
N PRO A 9 39.11 2.29 11.76
CA PRO A 9 38.42 3.09 10.74
C PRO A 9 37.72 2.26 9.64
N GLU A 10 38.12 1.00 9.43
CA GLU A 10 37.47 0.10 8.47
C GLU A 10 36.06 -0.31 8.92
N GLU A 11 35.84 -0.59 10.21
CA GLU A 11 34.51 -0.95 10.73
C GLU A 11 33.50 0.21 10.61
N VAL A 12 33.97 1.45 10.79
CA VAL A 12 33.13 2.65 10.66
C VAL A 12 32.65 2.83 9.21
N THR A 13 33.54 2.59 8.24
CA THR A 13 33.27 2.75 6.80
C THR A 13 32.33 1.65 6.27
N GLN A 14 32.52 0.40 6.71
CA GLN A 14 31.66 -0.71 6.34
C GLN A 14 30.24 -0.59 6.92
N ARG A 15 30.12 -0.09 8.16
CA ARG A 15 28.81 0.15 8.82
C ARG A 15 28.04 1.31 8.19
N THR A 16 28.73 2.34 7.72
CA THR A 16 28.07 3.43 6.95
C THR A 16 27.62 2.96 5.57
N SER A 17 28.39 2.09 4.90
CA SER A 17 27.98 1.49 3.63
C SER A 17 26.76 0.58 3.77
N TRP A 18 26.73 -0.28 4.80
CA TRP A 18 25.61 -1.17 5.05
C TRP A 18 24.34 -0.43 5.48
N THR A 19 24.46 0.56 6.37
CA THR A 19 23.31 1.40 6.74
C THR A 19 22.81 2.21 5.54
N PHE A 20 23.69 2.73 4.69
CA PHE A 20 23.29 3.41 3.45
C PHE A 20 22.58 2.48 2.46
N PHE A 21 23.05 1.24 2.31
CA PHE A 21 22.40 0.24 1.47
C PHE A 21 21.03 -0.18 2.02
N ILE A 22 20.92 -0.45 3.32
CA ILE A 22 19.65 -0.77 3.97
C ILE A 22 18.68 0.40 3.85
N VAL A 23 19.13 1.64 4.09
CA VAL A 23 18.29 2.83 3.95
C VAL A 23 17.84 2.99 2.50
N LYS A 24 18.72 2.79 1.51
CA LYS A 24 18.32 2.80 0.10
C LYS A 24 17.33 1.71 -0.27
N ALA A 25 17.52 0.50 0.24
CA ALA A 25 16.62 -0.62 0.00
C ALA A 25 15.27 -0.37 0.67
N ALA A 26 15.26 0.10 1.92
CA ALA A 26 14.05 0.48 2.64
C ALA A 26 13.31 1.61 1.90
N VAL A 27 14.02 2.68 1.50
CA VAL A 27 13.43 3.76 0.69
C VAL A 27 12.91 3.23 -0.63
N ALA A 28 13.61 2.32 -1.31
CA ALA A 28 13.16 1.72 -2.56
C ALA A 28 11.91 0.87 -2.37
N ILE A 29 11.81 0.08 -1.28
CA ILE A 29 10.65 -0.75 -0.95
C ILE A 29 9.47 0.12 -0.53
N ILE A 30 9.72 1.13 0.31
CA ILE A 30 8.72 2.10 0.77
C ILE A 30 8.20 2.93 -0.40
N THR A 31 9.06 3.30 -1.36
CA THR A 31 8.70 4.12 -2.53
C THR A 31 8.20 3.32 -3.73
N ALA A 32 8.55 2.04 -3.86
CA ALA A 32 8.18 1.19 -4.99
C ALA A 32 6.68 1.19 -5.32
N PRO A 33 5.75 1.11 -4.34
CA PRO A 33 4.33 1.02 -4.62
C PRO A 33 3.78 2.24 -5.35
N TYR A 34 4.34 3.43 -5.08
CA TYR A 34 3.83 4.70 -5.61
C TYR A 34 4.79 5.37 -6.61
N ARG A 35 6.00 4.85 -6.82
CA ARG A 35 7.02 5.48 -7.68
C ARG A 35 6.53 5.69 -9.12
N ARG A 36 5.78 4.73 -9.66
CA ARG A 36 5.21 4.82 -11.01
C ARG A 36 4.09 5.85 -11.07
N THR A 37 3.16 5.78 -10.12
CA THR A 37 2.01 6.69 -10.00
C THR A 37 2.48 8.14 -9.84
N PHE A 38 3.52 8.36 -9.02
CA PHE A 38 4.17 9.64 -8.83
C PHE A 38 4.71 10.24 -10.13
N LYS A 39 5.43 9.42 -10.91
CA LYS A 39 6.06 9.88 -12.15
C LYS A 39 5.00 10.25 -13.20
N LEU A 40 3.97 9.43 -13.34
CA LEU A 40 2.95 9.59 -14.39
C LEU A 40 1.91 10.65 -14.03
N TYR A 41 1.33 10.59 -12.84
CA TYR A 41 0.16 11.43 -12.51
C TYR A 41 0.53 12.79 -11.90
N THR A 42 1.78 12.99 -11.46
CA THR A 42 2.16 14.24 -10.81
C THR A 42 3.37 14.88 -11.46
N TRP A 43 4.46 14.14 -11.64
CA TRP A 43 5.67 14.75 -12.19
C TRP A 43 5.53 15.16 -13.66
N GLN A 44 4.99 14.27 -14.50
CA GLN A 44 4.80 14.53 -15.93
C GLN A 44 3.87 15.73 -16.22
N PRO A 45 2.64 15.81 -15.68
CA PRO A 45 1.77 16.95 -15.93
C PRO A 45 2.38 18.26 -15.41
N LEU A 46 3.04 18.25 -14.24
CA LEU A 46 3.73 19.45 -13.72
C LEU A 46 4.91 19.91 -14.60
N ARG A 47 5.52 18.99 -15.35
CA ARG A 47 6.57 19.32 -16.32
C ARG A 47 5.94 19.89 -17.61
N GLU A 48 4.85 19.32 -18.07
CA GLU A 48 4.11 19.80 -19.25
C GLU A 48 3.51 21.18 -19.00
N PHE A 49 2.97 21.44 -17.80
CA PHE A 49 2.54 22.78 -17.38
C PHE A 49 3.67 23.81 -17.38
N ARG A 50 4.89 23.40 -17.04
CA ARG A 50 6.07 24.27 -17.12
C ARG A 50 6.52 24.52 -18.55
N ALA A 51 6.40 23.53 -19.43
CA ALA A 51 6.71 23.68 -20.86
C ALA A 51 5.67 24.53 -21.60
N ALA A 52 4.44 24.58 -21.10
CA ALA A 52 3.31 25.35 -21.64
C ALA A 52 3.34 26.85 -21.29
N GLU A 53 4.36 27.33 -20.58
CA GLU A 53 4.44 28.71 -20.08
C GLU A 53 4.35 29.71 -21.24
N GLY A 54 3.26 30.50 -21.26
CA GLY A 54 2.98 31.51 -22.29
C GLY A 54 1.91 31.13 -23.31
N ASN A 55 1.50 29.84 -23.43
CA ASN A 55 0.45 29.43 -24.37
C ASN A 55 -0.87 29.12 -23.66
N ARG A 56 -1.76 30.12 -23.59
CA ARG A 56 -3.03 30.07 -22.85
C ARG A 56 -3.91 28.88 -23.21
N LYS A 57 -4.10 28.60 -24.51
CA LYS A 57 -4.97 27.52 -24.97
C LYS A 57 -4.45 26.15 -24.53
N LEU A 58 -3.13 25.98 -24.59
CA LEU A 58 -2.47 24.75 -24.21
C LEU A 58 -2.49 24.54 -22.68
N MET A 59 -2.27 25.61 -21.90
CA MET A 59 -2.38 25.57 -20.44
C MET A 59 -3.79 25.17 -19.97
N THR A 60 -4.84 25.76 -20.57
CA THR A 60 -6.23 25.42 -20.23
C THR A 60 -6.58 23.98 -20.60
N ALA A 61 -6.10 23.48 -21.74
CA ALA A 61 -6.30 22.08 -22.14
C ALA A 61 -5.62 21.12 -21.15
N LEU A 62 -4.34 21.35 -20.82
CA LEU A 62 -3.60 20.54 -19.85
C LEU A 62 -4.26 20.56 -18.46
N ALA A 63 -4.80 21.70 -18.03
CA ALA A 63 -5.48 21.82 -16.74
C ALA A 63 -6.80 21.03 -16.69
N ARG A 64 -7.54 20.99 -17.80
CA ARG A 64 -8.73 20.15 -17.94
C ARG A 64 -8.38 18.67 -17.82
N ASP A 65 -7.34 18.24 -18.53
CA ASP A 65 -6.93 16.84 -18.56
C ASP A 65 -6.41 16.43 -17.18
N PHE A 66 -5.53 17.24 -16.58
CA PHE A 66 -5.06 17.04 -15.20
C PHE A 66 -6.20 16.96 -14.19
N LYS A 67 -7.20 17.86 -14.26
CA LYS A 67 -8.38 17.81 -13.38
C LYS A 67 -9.15 16.50 -13.54
N THR A 68 -9.36 16.05 -14.78
CA THR A 68 -10.07 14.81 -15.07
C THR A 68 -9.34 13.60 -14.49
N ASP A 69 -8.05 13.49 -14.79
CA ASP A 69 -7.22 12.36 -14.38
C ASP A 69 -7.07 12.32 -12.86
N LYS A 70 -6.86 13.48 -12.22
CA LYS A 70 -6.77 13.57 -10.77
C LYS A 70 -8.08 13.22 -10.07
N TYR A 71 -9.21 13.62 -10.63
CA TYR A 71 -10.51 13.27 -10.05
C TYR A 71 -10.73 11.75 -10.07
N ALA A 72 -10.39 11.09 -11.19
CA ALA A 72 -10.46 9.64 -11.31
C ALA A 72 -9.48 8.93 -10.36
N GLU A 73 -8.24 9.43 -10.25
CA GLU A 73 -7.25 8.93 -9.28
C GLU A 73 -7.80 9.01 -7.85
N LEU A 74 -8.27 10.19 -7.43
CA LEU A 74 -8.79 10.41 -6.07
C LEU A 74 -10.02 9.55 -5.76
N GLN A 75 -10.93 9.38 -6.73
CA GLN A 75 -12.07 8.46 -6.56
C GLN A 75 -11.60 7.02 -6.36
N SER A 76 -10.64 6.55 -7.16
CA SER A 76 -10.09 5.20 -7.00
C SER A 76 -9.39 5.01 -5.64
N VAL A 77 -8.68 6.04 -5.16
CA VAL A 77 -8.02 6.06 -3.84
C VAL A 77 -9.05 5.98 -2.72
N GLN A 78 -10.14 6.74 -2.79
CA GLN A 78 -11.22 6.70 -1.78
C GLN A 78 -11.88 5.32 -1.70
N VAL A 79 -12.23 4.75 -2.85
CA VAL A 79 -12.86 3.42 -2.91
C VAL A 79 -11.92 2.36 -2.34
N ALA A 80 -10.66 2.36 -2.77
CA ALA A 80 -9.69 1.38 -2.31
C ALA A 80 -9.31 1.53 -0.83
N ALA A 81 -9.18 2.76 -0.33
CA ALA A 81 -8.91 3.03 1.09
C ALA A 81 -10.11 2.64 1.97
N SER A 82 -11.34 2.91 1.53
CA SER A 82 -12.56 2.50 2.25
C SER A 82 -12.67 0.98 2.30
N PHE A 83 -12.33 0.29 1.19
CA PHE A 83 -12.28 -1.17 1.17
C PHE A 83 -11.21 -1.72 2.13
N CYS A 84 -10.01 -1.13 2.13
CA CYS A 84 -8.94 -1.53 3.05
C CYS A 84 -9.32 -1.31 4.52
N ALA A 85 -9.98 -0.19 4.84
CA ALA A 85 -10.52 0.08 6.17
C ALA A 85 -11.57 -0.98 6.57
N GLY A 86 -12.49 -1.30 5.67
CA GLY A 86 -13.50 -2.35 5.90
C GLY A 86 -12.87 -3.73 6.13
N ALA A 87 -11.89 -4.11 5.30
CA ALA A 87 -11.13 -5.35 5.46
C ALA A 87 -10.40 -5.37 6.81
N THR A 88 -9.73 -4.27 7.17
CA THR A 88 -9.02 -4.15 8.45
C THR A 88 -9.97 -4.31 9.63
N LEU A 89 -11.13 -3.63 9.62
CA LEU A 89 -12.14 -3.77 10.67
C LEU A 89 -12.69 -5.19 10.78
N ALA A 90 -12.90 -5.88 9.65
CA ALA A 90 -13.34 -7.28 9.63
C ALA A 90 -12.29 -8.25 10.19
N THR A 91 -11.00 -7.90 10.13
CA THR A 91 -9.90 -8.71 10.69
C THR A 91 -9.62 -8.46 12.18
N LEU A 92 -10.08 -7.35 12.77
CA LEU A 92 -9.86 -7.04 14.19
C LEU A 92 -10.37 -8.11 15.18
N PRO A 93 -11.46 -8.86 14.93
CA PRO A 93 -11.84 -9.97 15.79
C PRO A 93 -10.81 -11.11 15.81
N TRP A 94 -10.01 -11.30 14.75
CA TRP A 94 -9.04 -12.39 14.65
C TRP A 94 -7.82 -12.17 15.56
N SER A 95 -7.41 -10.92 15.78
CA SER A 95 -6.32 -10.58 16.70
C SER A 95 -6.67 -10.78 18.17
N ARG A 96 -7.95 -10.71 18.54
CA ARG A 96 -8.37 -10.88 19.94
C ARG A 96 -8.22 -12.30 20.48
N SER A 97 -7.77 -13.26 19.68
CA SER A 97 -7.39 -14.57 20.20
C SER A 97 -6.14 -14.46 21.08
N GLN A 98 -6.15 -15.10 22.26
CA GLN A 98 -5.14 -14.97 23.34
C GLN A 98 -3.67 -15.28 22.95
N ASN A 99 -3.40 -15.69 21.69
CA ASN A 99 -2.09 -16.07 21.19
C ASN A 99 -1.63 -15.26 19.95
N GLY A 100 -2.17 -14.06 19.72
CA GLY A 100 -1.70 -13.16 18.66
C GLY A 100 -0.36 -12.48 18.99
N TYR A 101 0.50 -12.25 17.99
CA TYR A 101 1.62 -11.31 18.13
C TYR A 101 1.12 -9.87 18.06
N TRP A 102 1.53 -9.04 19.03
CA TRP A 102 1.16 -7.61 19.08
C TRP A 102 1.51 -6.83 17.80
N VAL A 103 2.52 -7.29 17.06
CA VAL A 103 2.96 -6.68 15.80
C VAL A 103 1.84 -6.74 14.74
N ALA A 104 1.05 -7.82 14.69
CA ALA A 104 -0.08 -7.91 13.76
C ALA A 104 -1.13 -6.84 14.06
N ASP A 105 -1.42 -6.62 15.34
CA ASP A 105 -2.39 -5.61 15.79
C ASP A 105 -1.91 -4.20 15.45
N ALA A 106 -0.65 -3.90 15.74
CA ALA A 106 -0.03 -2.62 15.41
C ALA A 106 -0.07 -2.33 13.91
N LEU A 107 0.17 -3.34 13.07
CA LEU A 107 0.10 -3.23 11.61
C LEU A 107 -1.33 -2.99 11.12
N TRP A 108 -2.33 -3.66 11.69
CA TRP A 108 -3.74 -3.44 11.36
C TRP A 108 -4.22 -2.05 11.81
N PHE A 109 -3.87 -1.58 13.00
CA PHE A 109 -4.19 -0.21 13.42
C PHE A 109 -3.49 0.86 12.58
N SER A 110 -2.25 0.59 12.15
CA SER A 110 -1.52 1.46 11.22
C SER A 110 -2.22 1.51 9.85
N SER A 111 -2.64 0.37 9.33
CA SER A 111 -3.44 0.27 8.09
C SER A 111 -4.74 1.09 8.18
N LEU A 112 -5.47 0.96 9.29
CA LEU A 112 -6.71 1.68 9.53
C LEU A 112 -6.46 3.19 9.57
N SER A 113 -5.43 3.62 10.31
CA SER A 113 -5.04 5.03 10.42
C SER A 113 -4.66 5.61 9.06
N CYS A 114 -3.83 4.90 8.28
CA CYS A 114 -3.45 5.31 6.92
C CYS A 114 -4.66 5.37 5.98
N SER A 115 -5.60 4.44 6.09
CA SER A 115 -6.83 4.43 5.27
C SER A 115 -7.70 5.64 5.56
N ILE A 116 -7.89 5.99 6.84
CA ILE A 116 -8.66 7.17 7.26
C ILE A 116 -7.99 8.45 6.74
N TRP A 117 -6.67 8.58 6.90
CA TRP A 117 -5.91 9.72 6.37
C TRP A 117 -6.01 9.82 4.84
N ALA A 118 -5.97 8.70 4.11
CA ALA A 118 -6.13 8.68 2.67
C ALA A 118 -7.51 9.21 2.24
N VAL A 119 -8.58 8.80 2.91
CA VAL A 119 -9.95 9.27 2.63
C VAL A 119 -10.07 10.77 2.91
N ILE A 120 -9.67 11.23 4.10
CA ILE A 120 -9.78 12.64 4.50
C ILE A 120 -9.00 13.53 3.52
N THR A 121 -7.74 13.19 3.25
CA THR A 121 -6.92 14.01 2.37
C THR A 121 -7.34 13.93 0.91
N SER A 122 -7.93 12.82 0.47
CA SER A 122 -8.55 12.75 -0.84
C SER A 122 -9.77 13.66 -0.95
N ILE A 123 -10.61 13.76 0.08
CA ILE A 123 -11.75 14.70 0.10
C ILE A 123 -11.25 16.15 0.04
N GLN A 124 -10.24 16.49 0.85
CA GLN A 124 -9.65 17.83 0.86
C GLN A 124 -9.04 18.19 -0.50
N THR A 125 -8.30 17.27 -1.12
CA THR A 125 -7.69 17.50 -2.44
C THR A 125 -8.74 17.63 -3.53
N LYS A 126 -9.83 16.85 -3.44
CA LYS A 126 -10.97 16.96 -4.35
C LYS A 126 -11.66 18.31 -4.23
N SER A 127 -11.86 18.82 -3.02
CA SER A 127 -12.42 20.16 -2.79
C SER A 127 -11.57 21.26 -3.42
N ILE A 128 -10.24 21.19 -3.30
CA ILE A 128 -9.32 22.14 -3.95
C ILE A 128 -9.45 22.07 -5.49
N LEU A 129 -9.76 20.89 -6.02
CA LEU A 129 -9.95 20.67 -7.45
C LEU A 129 -11.33 21.13 -7.95
N ASP A 130 -12.34 21.09 -7.08
CA ASP A 130 -13.70 21.57 -7.35
C ASP A 130 -13.76 23.11 -7.38
N ASP A 131 -12.88 23.80 -6.65
CA ASP A 131 -12.69 25.26 -6.74
C ASP A 131 -12.16 25.74 -8.11
N LEU A 132 -11.65 24.84 -8.95
CA LEU A 132 -11.24 25.17 -10.32
C LEU A 132 -12.46 25.27 -11.25
N PRO A 133 -12.43 26.16 -12.28
CA PRO A 133 -13.54 26.34 -13.21
C PRO A 133 -14.03 25.01 -13.81
N SER A 134 -15.33 24.92 -14.10
CA SER A 134 -15.93 23.69 -14.64
C SER A 134 -15.37 23.37 -16.03
N LYS A 135 -15.42 22.10 -16.43
CA LYS A 135 -14.94 21.65 -17.76
C LYS A 135 -15.56 22.47 -18.90
N GLU A 136 -16.83 22.81 -18.75
CA GLU A 136 -17.63 23.60 -19.68
C GLU A 136 -17.15 25.05 -19.77
N ALA A 137 -16.84 25.68 -18.63
CA ALA A 137 -16.27 27.02 -18.58
C ALA A 137 -14.84 27.09 -19.17
N MET A 138 -14.13 25.96 -19.26
CA MET A 138 -12.83 25.89 -19.94
C MET A 138 -12.91 25.77 -21.47
N ILE A 139 -14.10 25.55 -22.05
CA ILE A 139 -14.31 25.45 -23.51
C ILE A 139 -14.45 26.84 -24.11
N SER A 140 -15.15 27.74 -23.43
CA SER A 140 -15.13 29.17 -23.73
C SER A 140 -13.80 29.77 -23.27
N SER A 141 -13.24 30.70 -24.04
CA SER A 141 -11.94 31.29 -23.74
C SER A 141 -11.93 31.93 -22.35
N LEU A 142 -11.27 31.29 -21.39
CA LEU A 142 -11.17 31.81 -20.02
C LEU A 142 -10.44 33.16 -19.99
N PRO A 143 -10.91 34.11 -19.16
CA PRO A 143 -10.19 35.34 -18.89
C PRO A 143 -8.84 35.04 -18.23
N GLU A 144 -7.84 35.87 -18.53
CA GLU A 144 -6.45 35.67 -18.11
C GLU A 144 -6.29 35.57 -16.58
N SER A 145 -7.14 36.29 -15.83
CA SER A 145 -7.18 36.24 -14.36
C SER A 145 -7.49 34.84 -13.81
N GLU A 146 -8.41 34.11 -14.46
CA GLU A 146 -8.82 32.76 -14.06
C GLU A 146 -7.76 31.72 -14.43
N VAL A 147 -7.11 31.88 -15.60
CA VAL A 147 -5.98 31.03 -16.01
C VAL A 147 -4.83 31.17 -15.03
N GLN A 148 -4.49 32.40 -14.61
CA GLN A 148 -3.47 32.64 -13.59
C GLN A 148 -3.88 32.10 -12.22
N ARG A 149 -5.15 32.21 -11.83
CA ARG A 149 -5.64 31.65 -10.57
C ARG A 149 -5.51 30.13 -10.55
N MET A 150 -5.97 29.46 -11.60
CA MET A 150 -5.83 28.02 -11.80
C MET A 150 -4.36 27.60 -11.79
N GLN A 151 -3.51 28.32 -12.50
CA GLN A 151 -2.07 28.07 -12.51
C GLN A 151 -1.45 28.23 -11.11
N ARG A 152 -1.85 29.25 -10.34
CA ARG A 152 -1.39 29.41 -8.95
C ARG A 152 -1.90 28.31 -8.03
N THR A 153 -3.11 27.80 -8.23
CA THR A 153 -3.64 26.68 -7.43
C THR A 153 -2.92 25.37 -7.75
N ILE A 154 -2.66 25.09 -9.04
CA ILE A 154 -2.02 23.84 -9.49
C ILE A 154 -0.50 23.85 -9.27
N LEU A 155 0.18 24.96 -9.62
CA LEU A 155 1.64 25.08 -9.60
C LEU A 155 2.20 25.84 -8.39
N ARG A 156 1.36 26.48 -7.56
CA ARG A 156 1.73 27.29 -6.38
C ARG A 156 3.09 27.96 -6.56
N TYR A 157 3.13 28.82 -7.58
CA TYR A 157 4.33 29.20 -8.31
C TYR A 157 5.29 30.09 -7.51
N ARG A 158 6.59 29.76 -7.58
CA ARG A 158 7.70 30.72 -7.52
C ARG A 158 8.68 30.34 -8.64
N LYS A 159 9.24 31.34 -9.34
CA LYS A 159 10.12 31.20 -10.53
C LYS A 159 11.35 30.28 -10.34
N THR A 160 11.70 29.95 -9.10
CA THR A 160 12.81 29.06 -8.75
C THR A 160 12.28 27.82 -8.03
N PRO A 161 12.68 26.59 -8.43
CA PRO A 161 12.29 25.36 -7.74
C PRO A 161 12.89 25.31 -6.34
N GLY A 162 12.18 25.87 -5.37
CA GLY A 162 12.51 25.80 -3.95
C GLY A 162 11.75 24.70 -3.22
N ILE A 163 11.87 24.68 -1.90
CA ILE A 163 11.22 23.72 -0.99
C ILE A 163 9.68 23.71 -1.17
N SER A 164 9.07 24.86 -1.51
CA SER A 164 7.63 24.98 -1.77
C SER A 164 7.13 24.10 -2.93
N HIS A 165 7.97 23.84 -3.93
CA HIS A 165 7.61 22.98 -5.06
C HIS A 165 7.47 21.52 -4.63
N TRP A 166 8.39 21.06 -3.78
CA TRP A 166 8.36 19.70 -3.23
C TRP A 166 7.18 19.50 -2.28
N ILE A 167 6.86 20.50 -1.47
CA ILE A 167 5.68 20.48 -0.58
C ILE A 167 4.39 20.34 -1.40
N MET A 168 4.28 21.07 -2.52
CA MET A 168 3.11 20.97 -3.39
C MET A 168 2.98 19.58 -4.02
N ILE A 169 4.07 19.05 -4.57
CA ILE A 169 4.09 17.68 -5.11
C ILE A 169 3.68 16.67 -4.02
N PHE A 170 4.16 16.87 -2.80
CA PHE A 170 3.81 16.03 -1.66
C PHE A 170 2.32 16.10 -1.35
N ILE A 171 1.71 17.28 -1.31
CA ILE A 171 0.26 17.45 -1.10
C ILE A 171 -0.55 16.71 -2.18
N TRP A 172 -0.16 16.84 -3.46
CA TRP A 172 -0.81 16.13 -4.58
C TRP A 172 -0.61 14.61 -4.59
N GLN A 173 0.29 14.09 -3.77
CA GLN A 173 0.64 12.66 -3.72
C GLN A 173 0.31 12.00 -2.39
N PHE A 174 0.04 12.81 -1.35
CA PHE A 174 -0.24 12.31 -0.03
C PHE A 174 -1.42 11.32 0.02
N PRO A 175 -2.55 11.54 -0.68
CA PRO A 175 -3.67 10.59 -0.65
C PRO A 175 -3.31 9.22 -1.26
N SER A 176 -2.59 9.19 -2.38
CA SER A 176 -2.21 7.93 -3.04
C SER A 176 -1.07 7.21 -2.31
N MET A 177 -0.14 7.96 -1.70
CA MET A 177 0.90 7.39 -0.83
C MET A 177 0.29 6.71 0.39
N THR A 178 -0.59 7.41 1.12
CA THR A 178 -1.24 6.89 2.34
C THR A 178 -2.12 5.69 2.04
N MET A 179 -2.86 5.69 0.92
CA MET A 179 -3.62 4.53 0.46
C MET A 179 -2.73 3.32 0.17
N SER A 180 -1.56 3.52 -0.45
CA SER A 180 -0.64 2.42 -0.69
C SER A 180 -0.02 1.87 0.60
N TYR A 181 0.28 2.72 1.58
CA TYR A 181 0.79 2.28 2.88
C TYR A 181 -0.25 1.52 3.70
N ALA A 182 -1.52 1.90 3.59
CA ALA A 182 -2.61 1.14 4.20
C ALA A 182 -2.61 -0.32 3.71
N TRP A 183 -2.57 -0.52 2.39
CA TRP A 183 -2.50 -1.87 1.82
C TRP A 183 -1.22 -2.63 2.17
N ALA A 184 -0.07 -1.97 2.15
CA ALA A 184 1.20 -2.60 2.50
C ALA A 184 1.22 -3.07 3.97
N THR A 185 0.74 -2.23 4.89
CA THR A 185 0.67 -2.56 6.32
C THR A 185 -0.41 -3.60 6.62
N PHE A 186 -1.54 -3.57 5.91
CA PHE A 186 -2.57 -4.61 5.98
C PHE A 186 -2.03 -5.98 5.57
N LEU A 187 -1.38 -6.06 4.40
CA LEU A 187 -0.78 -7.30 3.91
C LEU A 187 0.33 -7.80 4.84
N ALA A 188 1.17 -6.91 5.35
CA ALA A 188 2.19 -7.27 6.33
C ALA A 188 1.56 -7.85 7.62
N GLY A 189 0.49 -7.22 8.14
CA GLY A 189 -0.24 -7.73 9.30
C GLY A 189 -0.85 -9.11 9.04
N LEU A 190 -1.42 -9.31 7.85
CA LEU A 190 -1.95 -10.61 7.42
C LEU A 190 -0.84 -11.67 7.32
N THR A 191 0.32 -11.32 6.77
CA THR A 191 1.48 -12.23 6.71
C THR A 191 1.93 -12.63 8.11
N VAL A 192 2.09 -11.68 9.03
CA VAL A 192 2.47 -11.97 10.42
C VAL A 192 1.43 -12.88 11.09
N TYR A 193 0.13 -12.63 10.85
CA TYR A 193 -0.95 -13.46 11.39
C TYR A 193 -0.91 -14.90 10.85
N ILE A 194 -0.73 -15.08 9.54
CA ILE A 194 -0.61 -16.42 8.91
C ILE A 194 0.67 -17.13 9.36
N CYS A 195 1.76 -16.39 9.55
CA CYS A 195 3.05 -16.92 9.99
C CYS A 195 3.13 -17.17 11.50
N ASN A 196 2.17 -16.69 12.29
CA ASN A 196 2.12 -16.87 13.75
C ASN A 196 2.44 -18.31 14.23
N PRO A 197 1.85 -19.39 13.67
CA PRO A 197 2.20 -20.76 14.07
C PRO A 197 3.68 -21.12 13.85
N PHE A 198 4.32 -20.59 12.80
CA PHE A 198 5.75 -20.83 12.53
C PHE A 198 6.64 -20.09 13.52
N ILE A 199 6.30 -18.85 13.88
CA ILE A 199 7.12 -18.03 14.78
C ILE A 199 7.02 -18.56 16.22
N ARG A 200 5.94 -19.27 16.58
CA ARG A 200 5.74 -19.86 17.92
C ARG A 200 6.15 -21.33 18.02
N ASP A 201 6.71 -21.92 16.96
CA ASP A 201 7.02 -23.35 16.88
C ASP A 201 5.84 -24.24 17.34
N ALA A 202 4.61 -23.83 17.00
CA ALA A 202 3.43 -24.54 17.44
C ALA A 202 3.34 -25.92 16.76
N PRO A 203 2.96 -26.99 17.48
CA PRO A 203 2.82 -28.30 16.88
C PRO A 203 1.74 -28.25 15.79
N TRP A 204 2.05 -28.83 14.63
CA TRP A 204 1.14 -28.90 13.49
C TRP A 204 -0.14 -29.67 13.86
N GLY A 205 -1.19 -28.94 14.22
CA GLY A 205 -2.49 -29.52 14.56
C GLY A 205 -3.44 -29.62 13.37
N ILE A 206 -4.51 -30.40 13.51
CA ILE A 206 -5.60 -30.63 12.53
C ILE A 206 -6.21 -29.30 12.00
N ARG A 207 -6.08 -28.20 12.76
CA ARG A 207 -6.58 -26.87 12.40
C ARG A 207 -5.78 -26.20 11.28
N HIS A 208 -4.53 -26.59 11.08
CA HIS A 208 -3.72 -26.15 9.95
C HIS A 208 -3.99 -27.18 8.87
N LYS A 209 -4.88 -26.89 7.90
CA LYS A 209 -5.23 -27.77 6.77
C LYS A 209 -4.04 -27.98 5.82
N VAL A 210 -2.95 -28.49 6.37
CA VAL A 210 -1.73 -28.84 5.67
C VAL A 210 -1.87 -30.28 5.26
N CYS A 211 -1.63 -30.56 3.98
CA CYS A 211 -1.62 -31.92 3.48
C CYS A 211 -0.36 -32.60 4.04
N THR A 212 -0.48 -33.27 5.18
CA THR A 212 0.53 -34.22 5.62
C THR A 212 0.48 -35.40 4.65
N ILE A 213 1.50 -35.52 3.79
CA ILE A 213 1.77 -36.76 3.09
C ILE A 213 2.22 -37.74 4.16
N ALA A 214 1.27 -38.49 4.72
CA ALA A 214 1.61 -39.62 5.55
C ALA A 214 2.41 -40.57 4.68
N PRO A 215 3.62 -41.02 5.10
CA PRO A 215 4.27 -42.12 4.43
C PRO A 215 3.26 -43.26 4.43
N THR A 216 2.88 -43.72 3.24
CA THR A 216 2.07 -44.93 3.09
C THR A 216 2.78 -46.02 3.86
N SER A 217 2.24 -46.34 5.03
CA SER A 217 2.66 -47.53 5.77
C SER A 217 2.62 -48.70 4.80
N PRO A 218 3.66 -49.53 4.72
CA PRO A 218 3.59 -50.77 3.98
C PRO A 218 2.67 -51.72 4.75
N CYS A 219 1.35 -51.54 4.62
CA CYS A 219 0.38 -52.59 4.87
C CYS A 219 0.48 -53.59 3.71
N CYS A 220 1.62 -54.27 3.60
CA CYS A 220 1.81 -55.36 2.66
C CYS A 220 2.83 -56.38 3.20
N SER A 221 2.59 -56.90 4.39
CA SER A 221 3.23 -58.14 4.85
C SER A 221 2.53 -58.70 6.09
N ARG A 222 1.30 -59.19 5.89
CA ARG A 222 0.74 -60.41 6.53
C ARG A 222 -0.74 -60.57 6.14
N GLY A 223 -0.99 -61.49 5.21
CA GLY A 223 -2.26 -62.22 5.05
C GLY A 223 -3.48 -61.44 4.53
N CYS A 224 -3.50 -61.11 3.23
CA CYS A 224 -4.77 -60.93 2.53
C CYS A 224 -5.29 -62.31 2.09
N LEU A 225 -6.43 -62.73 2.67
CA LEU A 225 -7.33 -63.71 2.05
C LEU A 225 -7.79 -63.20 0.67
N PRO A 226 -8.11 -64.09 -0.28
CA PRO A 226 -8.66 -63.69 -1.56
C PRO A 226 -10.12 -63.28 -1.41
N ASP A 227 -10.56 -62.45 -2.37
CA ASP A 227 -11.95 -62.20 -2.74
C ASP A 227 -12.74 -61.18 -1.90
N THR A 228 -12.58 -59.90 -2.25
CA THR A 228 -13.63 -59.08 -2.92
C THR A 228 -13.24 -57.60 -2.91
N TRP A 229 -13.01 -57.03 -4.09
CA TRP A 229 -13.12 -55.59 -4.32
C TRP A 229 -14.61 -55.25 -4.53
N PRO A 230 -15.08 -54.08 -4.04
CA PRO A 230 -15.16 -52.99 -5.00
C PRO A 230 -14.59 -51.66 -4.48
N ARG A 231 -14.27 -50.85 -5.48
CA ARG A 231 -13.69 -49.52 -5.44
C ARG A 231 -14.56 -48.56 -4.63
N THR A 232 -13.99 -47.97 -3.59
CA THR A 232 -14.31 -46.60 -3.15
C THR A 232 -13.17 -46.09 -2.27
N CYS A 233 -12.29 -45.28 -2.85
CA CYS A 233 -11.49 -44.35 -2.06
C CYS A 233 -12.45 -43.31 -1.47
N THR A 234 -13.02 -43.59 -0.30
CA THR A 234 -13.69 -42.58 0.51
C THR A 234 -12.63 -41.62 1.02
N ALA A 235 -12.50 -40.48 0.35
CA ALA A 235 -11.95 -39.29 0.95
C ALA A 235 -12.87 -38.92 2.13
N SER A 236 -12.50 -39.35 3.34
CA SER A 236 -13.17 -38.97 4.58
C SER A 236 -12.84 -37.50 4.88
N VAL A 237 -13.58 -36.59 4.25
CA VAL A 237 -13.71 -35.20 4.70
C VAL A 237 -14.52 -35.24 5.99
N PHE A 238 -13.84 -35.26 7.13
CA PHE A 238 -14.46 -35.02 8.43
C PHE A 238 -14.90 -33.55 8.50
N TYR A 239 -16.16 -33.28 8.14
CA TYR A 239 -16.87 -32.07 8.54
C TYR A 239 -17.37 -32.30 9.98
N SER A 240 -16.68 -31.75 10.97
CA SER A 240 -17.26 -31.58 12.29
C SER A 240 -18.02 -30.26 12.30
N GLU A 241 -19.32 -30.36 12.05
CA GLU A 241 -20.34 -29.46 12.56
C GLU A 241 -20.21 -29.44 14.09
N GLN A 242 -20.00 -28.27 14.69
CA GLN A 242 -20.45 -28.05 16.06
C GLN A 242 -20.85 -26.59 16.27
N ILE A 243 -22.16 -26.40 16.11
CA ILE A 243 -22.97 -25.39 16.76
C ILE A 243 -22.79 -25.54 18.28
N ARG A 244 -22.30 -24.49 18.94
CA ARG A 244 -22.90 -23.97 20.17
C ARG A 244 -22.44 -22.54 20.42
#